data_AF-A0A7X7Z9G0-F1
#
_entry.id   AF-A0A7X7Z9G0-F1
#
_cell.length_a   1.000
_cell.length_b   1.000
_cell.length_c   1.000
_cell.angle_alpha   90.00
_cell.angle_beta   90.00
_cell.angle_gamma   90.00
#
_symmetry.space_group_name_H-M   'P 1'
#
loop_
_entity.id
_entity.type
_entity.pdbx_description
1 polymer ?
#
loop_
_entity_poly.entity_id
_entity_poly.type
_entity_poly.pdbx_seq_one_letter_code
_entity_poly.pdbx_strand_id
1 'polypeptide(L)'
;MFRNRFTAILFTIAIALFPFTGSAQISSNLSLFKIYRFLQYVSSDYVDTINIDKLVEEAIIEVLQNLDPHSVYISKEDVKAMNEPLEGNF
;
A
#
# COMPACT_ATOMS: atom_id res chain seq x y z
N MET A 1 -38.06 -1.83 46.61
CA MET A 1 -37.67 -2.75 45.50
C MET A 1 -38.01 -2.19 44.10
N PHE A 2 -39.09 -1.41 43.92
CA PHE A 2 -39.50 -0.88 42.59
C PHE A 2 -38.59 0.20 41.98
N ARG A 3 -38.01 1.10 42.79
CA ARG A 3 -37.20 2.22 42.30
C ARG A 3 -35.93 1.79 41.54
N ASN A 4 -35.28 0.70 41.96
CA ASN A 4 -34.06 0.19 41.33
C ASN A 4 -34.32 -0.57 40.02
N ARG A 5 -35.54 -1.08 39.81
CA ARG A 5 -35.92 -1.73 38.56
C ARG A 5 -36.22 -0.71 37.46
N PHE A 6 -36.79 0.44 37.85
CA PHE A 6 -37.06 1.53 36.92
C PHE A 6 -35.77 2.20 36.41
N THR A 7 -34.77 2.37 37.29
CA THR A 7 -33.45 2.89 36.90
C THR A 7 -32.68 1.92 36.00
N ALA A 8 -32.82 0.61 36.23
CA ALA A 8 -32.22 -0.40 35.35
C ALA A 8 -32.83 -0.38 33.94
N ILE A 9 -34.15 -0.20 33.83
CA ILE A 9 -34.85 -0.10 32.54
C ILE A 9 -34.48 1.18 31.78
N LEU A 10 -34.32 2.30 32.48
CA LEU A 10 -33.85 3.54 31.86
C LEU A 10 -32.42 3.42 31.32
N PHE A 11 -31.55 2.70 32.04
CA PHE A 11 -30.16 2.51 31.63
C PHE A 11 -30.03 1.59 30.40
N THR A 12 -30.86 0.55 30.29
CA THR A 12 -30.87 -0.33 29.11
C THR A 12 -31.42 0.37 27.87
N ILE A 13 -32.44 1.21 28.01
CA ILE A 13 -32.98 2.02 26.91
C ILE A 13 -31.94 3.03 26.42
N ALA A 14 -31.17 3.65 27.33
CA ALA A 14 -30.12 4.58 26.98
C ALA A 14 -28.97 3.95 26.17
N ILE A 15 -28.60 2.70 26.48
CA ILE A 15 -27.58 1.95 25.71
C ILE A 15 -28.12 1.55 24.34
N ALA A 16 -29.39 1.17 24.24
CA ALA A 16 -30.02 0.75 22.97
C ALA A 16 -30.22 1.91 21.99
N LEU A 17 -30.39 3.14 22.49
CA LEU A 17 -30.53 4.36 21.68
C LEU A 17 -29.20 5.05 21.35
N PHE A 18 -28.07 4.52 21.82
CA PHE A 18 -26.77 5.08 21.50
C PHE A 18 -26.42 4.73 20.05
N PRO A 19 -26.30 5.70 19.13
CA PRO A 19 -25.94 5.40 17.76
C PRO A 19 -24.52 4.83 17.75
N PHE A 20 -24.37 3.58 17.31
CA PHE A 20 -23.07 2.99 17.02
C PHE A 20 -22.53 3.64 15.75
N THR A 21 -21.87 4.79 15.90
CA THR A 21 -21.25 5.53 14.79
C THR A 21 -19.95 4.84 14.39
N GLY A 22 -20.07 3.73 13.67
CA GLY A 22 -18.94 3.05 13.03
C GLY A 22 -18.57 3.74 11.71
N SER A 23 -17.59 4.64 11.73
CA SER A 23 -16.99 5.16 10.50
C SER A 23 -16.00 4.14 9.94
N ALA A 24 -16.46 3.23 9.08
CA ALA A 24 -15.59 2.37 8.28
C ALA A 24 -15.19 3.11 6.99
N GLN A 25 -14.31 4.10 7.09
CA GLN A 25 -13.70 4.68 5.88
C GLN A 25 -12.43 3.91 5.55
N ILE A 26 -12.56 2.84 4.77
CA ILE A 26 -11.42 2.29 4.05
C ILE A 26 -11.18 3.21 2.85
N SER A 27 -10.38 4.26 3.03
CA SER A 27 -9.75 4.96 1.92
C SER A 27 -8.63 4.07 1.38
N SER A 28 -8.95 2.85 0.94
CA SER A 28 -7.99 1.98 0.29
C SER A 28 -7.63 2.62 -1.04
N ASN A 29 -6.34 2.84 -1.23
CA ASN A 29 -5.79 3.34 -2.47
C ASN A 29 -5.96 2.24 -3.54
N LEU A 30 -7.15 2.16 -4.15
CA LEU A 30 -7.58 1.09 -5.05
C LEU A 30 -6.57 0.86 -6.18
N SER A 31 -5.93 1.94 -6.64
CA SER A 31 -4.89 1.92 -7.67
C SER A 31 -3.63 1.18 -7.20
N LEU A 32 -3.16 1.41 -5.97
CA LEU A 32 -2.02 0.67 -5.41
C LEU A 32 -2.35 -0.82 -5.27
N PHE A 33 -3.57 -1.12 -4.82
CA PHE A 33 -4.01 -2.51 -4.71
C PHE A 33 -4.07 -3.20 -6.08
N LYS A 34 -4.46 -2.47 -7.14
CA LYS A 34 -4.47 -3.00 -8.50
C LYS A 34 -3.07 -3.38 -8.98
N ILE A 35 -2.06 -2.54 -8.75
CA ILE A 35 -0.66 -2.84 -9.10
C ILE A 35 -0.16 -4.05 -8.29
N TYR A 36 -0.41 -4.06 -6.98
CA TYR A 36 -0.01 -5.16 -6.11
C TYR A 36 -0.61 -6.50 -6.57
N ARG A 37 -1.91 -6.54 -6.87
CA ARG A 37 -2.59 -7.75 -7.35
C ARG A 37 -2.08 -8.21 -8.70
N PHE A 38 -1.78 -7.27 -9.60
CA PHE A 38 -1.18 -7.59 -10.88
C PHE A 38 0.18 -8.29 -10.70
N LEU A 39 1.10 -7.70 -9.92
CA LEU A 39 2.40 -8.32 -9.65
C LEU A 39 2.26 -9.67 -8.95
N GLN A 40 1.27 -9.82 -8.06
CA GLN A 40 0.96 -11.09 -7.42
C GLN A 40 0.60 -12.16 -8.45
N TYR A 41 -0.34 -11.89 -9.38
CA TYR A 41 -0.73 -12.85 -10.42
C TYR A 41 0.42 -13.16 -11.39
N VAL A 42 1.22 -12.17 -11.76
CA VAL A 42 2.39 -12.39 -12.62
C VAL A 42 3.42 -13.30 -11.92
N SER A 43 3.60 -13.15 -10.61
CA SER A 43 4.53 -13.95 -9.83
C SER A 43 4.04 -15.38 -9.58
N SER A 44 2.74 -15.58 -9.31
CA SER A 44 2.19 -16.88 -8.91
C SER A 44 1.56 -17.70 -10.02
N ASP A 45 0.98 -17.04 -11.03
CA ASP A 45 0.07 -17.69 -11.98
C ASP A 45 0.64 -17.73 -13.41
N TYR A 46 1.79 -17.08 -13.66
CA TYR A 46 2.44 -17.10 -14.96
C TYR A 46 3.21 -18.41 -15.20
N VAL A 47 3.16 -18.91 -16.43
CA VAL A 47 3.70 -20.23 -16.81
C VAL A 47 5.22 -20.27 -16.75
N ASP A 48 5.87 -19.17 -17.17
CA ASP A 48 7.32 -19.06 -17.21
C ASP A 48 7.86 -18.36 -15.95
N THR A 49 9.11 -18.65 -15.60
CA THR A 49 9.80 -17.93 -14.52
C THR A 49 10.05 -16.48 -14.92
N ILE A 50 9.46 -15.54 -14.17
CA ILE A 50 9.66 -14.11 -14.36
C ILE A 50 10.51 -13.56 -13.22
N ASN A 51 11.49 -12.72 -13.56
CA ASN A 51 12.19 -11.89 -12.58
C ASN A 51 11.35 -10.65 -12.27
N ILE A 52 10.61 -10.71 -11.15
CA ILE A 52 9.71 -9.62 -10.72
C ILE A 52 10.47 -8.34 -10.42
N ASP A 53 11.66 -8.43 -9.84
CA ASP A 53 12.47 -7.24 -9.52
C ASP A 53 12.81 -6.49 -10.81
N LYS A 54 13.32 -7.21 -11.82
CA LYS A 54 13.61 -6.63 -13.14
C LYS A 54 12.36 -6.04 -13.82
N LEU A 55 11.22 -6.72 -13.74
CA LEU A 55 9.96 -6.24 -14.30
C LEU A 55 9.50 -4.93 -13.64
N VAL A 56 9.67 -4.81 -12.33
CA VAL A 56 9.35 -3.58 -11.59
C VAL A 56 10.27 -2.44 -12.02
N GLU A 57 11.57 -2.70 -12.18
CA GLU A 57 12.52 -1.68 -12.65
C GLU A 57 12.16 -1.16 -14.04
N GLU A 58 11.88 -2.06 -14.99
CA GLU A 58 11.44 -1.69 -16.33
C GLU A 58 10.13 -0.89 -16.31
N ALA A 59 9.18 -1.27 -15.45
CA ALA A 59 7.92 -0.54 -15.30
C ALA A 59 8.12 0.88 -14.73
N ILE A 60 9.04 1.07 -13.78
CA ILE A 60 9.36 2.41 -13.25
C ILE A 60 9.95 3.28 -14.35
N ILE A 61 10.89 2.75 -15.15
CA ILE A 61 11.50 3.47 -16.27
C ILE A 61 10.43 3.91 -17.27
N GLU A 62 9.55 3.01 -17.70
CA GLU A 62 8.47 3.31 -18.66
C GLU A 62 7.48 4.35 -18.10
N VAL A 63 7.10 4.24 -16.83
CA VAL A 63 6.20 5.21 -16.20
C VAL A 63 6.85 6.60 -16.14
N LEU A 64 8.13 6.69 -15.79
CA LEU A 64 8.85 7.96 -15.74
C LEU A 64 9.00 8.57 -17.13
N GLN A 65 9.34 7.79 -18.16
CA GLN A 65 9.43 8.28 -19.54
C GLN A 65 8.11 8.89 -20.03
N ASN A 66 6.98 8.28 -19.67
CA ASN A 66 5.65 8.79 -20.01
C ASN A 66 5.25 10.03 -19.21
N LEU A 67 5.80 10.21 -18.01
CA LEU A 67 5.48 11.33 -17.13
C LEU A 67 6.33 12.57 -17.45
N ASP A 68 7.63 12.35 -17.67
CA ASP A 68 8.60 13.38 -18.02
C ASP A 68 9.81 12.73 -18.74
N PRO A 69 10.07 13.06 -20.02
CA PRO A 69 11.17 12.47 -20.78
C PRO A 69 12.57 12.85 -20.26
N HIS A 70 12.66 13.83 -19.36
CA HIS A 70 13.91 14.21 -18.71
C HIS A 70 14.12 13.56 -17.34
N SER A 71 13.13 12.84 -16.83
CA SER A 71 13.27 12.06 -15.61
C SER A 71 14.01 10.75 -15.89
N VAL A 72 14.99 10.45 -15.03
CA VAL A 72 15.84 9.24 -15.14
C VAL A 72 15.73 8.43 -13.86
N TYR A 73 15.51 7.13 -14.00
CA TYR A 73 15.62 6.18 -12.90
C TYR A 73 17.07 5.70 -12.78
N ILE A 74 17.62 5.72 -11.56
CA ILE A 74 18.96 5.22 -11.26
C ILE A 74 18.80 4.04 -10.32
N SER A 75 19.17 2.84 -10.79
CA SER A 75 19.06 1.63 -9.98
C SER A 75 20.01 1.66 -8.79
N LYS A 76 19.74 0.84 -7.77
CA LYS A 76 20.63 0.73 -6.61
C LYS A 76 22.04 0.30 -7.02
N GLU A 77 22.13 -0.60 -8.00
CA GLU A 77 23.37 -1.10 -8.57
C GLU A 77 24.15 0.02 -9.26
N ASP A 78 23.47 0.86 -10.04
CA ASP A 78 24.08 2.01 -10.71
C ASP A 78 24.56 3.06 -9.70
N VAL A 79 23.75 3.36 -8.68
CA VAL A 79 24.17 4.26 -7.58
C VAL A 79 25.44 3.73 -6.91
N LYS A 80 25.51 2.42 -6.65
CA LYS A 80 26.69 1.82 -6.04
C LYS A 80 27.92 1.92 -6.97
N ALA A 81 27.77 1.56 -8.24
CA ALA A 81 28.84 1.63 -9.23
C ALA A 81 29.36 3.07 -9.44
N MET A 82 28.49 4.08 -9.33
CA MET A 82 28.89 5.50 -9.40
C MET A 82 29.68 5.95 -8.17
N ASN A 83 29.44 5.34 -7.00
CA ASN A 83 30.12 5.68 -5.75
C ASN A 83 31.45 4.93 -5.56
N GLU A 84 31.63 3.75 -6.15
CA GLU A 84 32.87 2.95 -6.06
C GLU A 84 34.16 3.73 -6.44
N PRO A 85 34.20 4.54 -7.52
CA PRO A 85 35.35 5.37 -7.87
C PRO A 85 35.63 6.52 -6.87
N LEU A 86 34.62 6.92 -6.10
CA LEU A 86 34.70 8.04 -5.15
C LEU A 86 35.24 7.62 -3.79
N GLU A 87 35.05 6.35 -3.41
CA GLU A 87 35.64 5.76 -2.20
C GLU A 87 37.11 5.34 -2.40
N GLY A 88 37.56 5.14 -3.64
CA GLY A 88 38.89 4.62 -3.98
C GLY A 88 40.05 5.63 -4.01
N ASN A 89 39.93 6.82 -3.41
CA ASN A 89 40.93 7.89 -3.54
C ASN A 89 41.29 8.63 -2.23
N PHE A 90 41.45 7.93 -1.10
CA PHE A 90 42.20 8.40 0.08
C PHE A 90 42.85 7.24 0.84
#